data_AF-A0A914E5N8-F1
#
_entry.id   AF-A0A914E5N8-F1
#
_cell.length_a   1.000
_cell.length_b   1.000
_cell.length_c   1.000
_cell.angle_alpha   90.00
_cell.angle_beta   90.00
_cell.angle_gamma   90.00
#
_symmetry.space_group_name_H-M   'P 1'
#
loop_
_entity.id
_entity.type
_entity.pdbx_description
1 polymer ?
#
loop_
_entity_poly.entity_id
_entity_poly.type
_entity_poly.pdbx_seq_one_letter_code
_entity_poly.pdbx_strand_id
1 'polypeptide(L)' 'GSQSEWAITFGITAALGIISGIVFLIWGSADVQPWSKFSNATLYPPNLSQIYPSKDPNSNGQGPEKV' A
#
# COMPACT_ATOMS: atom_id res chain seq x y z
N GLY A 1 -19.23 -20.14 -27.46
CA GLY A 1 -17.92 -20.37 -26.86
C GLY A 1 -17.86 -21.80 -26.41
N SER A 2 -16.90 -22.57 -26.92
CA SER A 2 -16.70 -23.96 -26.50
C SER A 2 -16.06 -23.99 -25.11
N GLN A 3 -16.33 -25.03 -24.32
CA GLN A 3 -15.73 -25.19 -22.97
C GLN A 3 -14.19 -25.18 -23.00
N SER A 4 -13.59 -25.58 -24.13
CA SER A 4 -12.15 -25.55 -24.34
C SER A 4 -11.55 -24.13 -24.36
N GLU A 5 -12.24 -23.14 -24.92
CA GLU A 5 -11.76 -21.75 -24.97
C GLU A 5 -11.69 -21.12 -23.57
N TRP A 6 -12.69 -21.42 -22.74
CA TRP A 6 -12.72 -21.01 -21.34
C TRP A 6 -11.61 -21.68 -20.53
N ALA A 7 -11.41 -22.99 -20.70
CA ALA A 7 -10.35 -23.72 -20.01
C ALA A 7 -8.95 -23.15 -20.31
N ILE A 8 -8.69 -22.77 -21.57
CA ILE A 8 -7.42 -22.14 -21.96
C ILE A 8 -7.25 -20.78 -21.27
N THR A 9 -8.30 -19.96 -21.24
CA THR A 9 -8.25 -18.62 -20.62
C THR A 9 -7.97 -18.71 -19.12
N PHE A 10 -8.63 -19.64 -18.42
CA PHE A 10 -8.38 -19.90 -17.00
C PHE A 10 -6.99 -20.48 -16.77
N GLY A 11 -6.51 -21.37 -17.64
CA GLY A 11 -5.16 -21.91 -17.58
C GLY A 11 -4.09 -20.82 -17.70
N ILE A 12 -4.23 -19.90 -18.65
CA ILE A 12 -3.30 -18.77 -18.83
C ILE A 12 -3.34 -17.84 -17.60
N THR A 13 -4.53 -17.54 -17.09
CA THR A 13 -4.69 -16.67 -15.92
C THR A 13 -4.05 -17.28 -14.67
N ALA A 14 -4.26 -18.58 -14.45
CA ALA A 14 -3.64 -19.32 -13.35
C ALA A 14 -2.11 -19.32 -13.47
N ALA A 15 -1.57 -19.56 -14.67
CA ALA A 15 -0.14 -19.54 -14.92
C ALA A 15 0.47 -18.16 -14.62
N LEU A 16 -0.16 -17.07 -15.08
CA LEU A 16 0.29 -15.71 -14.80
C LEU A 16 0.27 -15.38 -13.30
N GLY A 17 -0.76 -15.84 -12.57
CA GLY A 17 -0.86 -15.66 -11.12
C GLY A 17 0.23 -16.41 -10.35
N ILE A 18 0.57 -17.63 -10.77
CA ILE A 18 1.66 -18.41 -10.17
C ILE A 18 3.01 -17.75 -10.45
N ILE A 19 3.26 -17.35 -11.70
CA ILE A 19 4.52 -16.70 -12.10
C ILE A 19 4.71 -15.38 -11.34
N SER A 20 3.67 -14.54 -11.25
CA SER A 20 3.75 -13.28 -10.50
C SER A 20 3.99 -13.52 -9.01
N GLY A 21 3.36 -14.54 -8.42
CA GLY A 21 3.61 -14.96 -7.05
C GLY A 21 5.05 -15.42 -6.80
N ILE A 22 5.63 -16.21 -7.71
CA ILE A 22 7.04 -16.65 -7.62
C ILE A 22 7.99 -15.46 -7.71
N VAL A 23 7.75 -14.53 -8.64
CA VAL A 23 8.56 -13.32 -8.77
C VAL A 23 8.50 -12.47 -7.49
N PHE A 24 7.31 -12.32 -6.91
CA PHE A 24 7.15 -11.62 -5.64
C PHE A 24 7.83 -12.34 -4.48
N LEU A 25 7.82 -13.67 -4.42
CA LEU A 25 8.50 -14.42 -3.37
C LEU A 25 10.03 -14.30 -3.41
N ILE A 26 10.62 -14.17 -4.61
CA ILE A 26 12.08 -14.07 -4.76
C ILE A 26 12.57 -12.62 -4.57
N TRP A 27 11.85 -11.62 -5.09
CA TRP A 27 12.32 -10.23 -5.11
C TRP A 27 11.46 -9.25 -4.30
N GLY A 28 10.25 -9.63 -3.90
CA GLY A 28 9.37 -8.77 -3.13
C GLY A 28 9.82 -8.65 -1.68
N SER A 29 9.67 -7.46 -1.11
CA SER A 29 9.72 -7.23 0.33
C SER A 29 8.38 -6.68 0.79
N ALA A 30 7.86 -7.24 1.88
CA ALA A 30 6.68 -6.74 2.56
C ALA A 30 7.01 -5.63 3.58
N ASP A 31 8.28 -5.23 3.67
CA ASP A 31 8.70 -4.20 4.60
C ASP A 31 8.17 -2.81 4.19
N VAL A 32 7.95 -1.98 5.20
CA VAL A 32 7.61 -0.57 5.03
C VAL A 32 8.77 0.09 4.30
N GLN A 33 8.47 0.63 3.13
CA GLN A 33 9.47 1.23 2.27
C GLN A 33 10.09 2.46 2.94
N PRO A 34 11.40 2.72 2.74
CA PRO A 34 12.10 3.77 3.46
C PRO A 34 11.54 5.17 3.17
N TRP A 35 10.96 5.40 2.00
CA TRP A 35 10.32 6.67 1.62
C TRP A 35 8.92 6.87 2.21
N SER A 36 8.27 5.81 2.73
CA SER A 36 6.96 5.95 3.40
C SER A 36 7.12 6.21 4.90
N LYS A 37 8.35 6.21 5.42
CA LYS A 37 8.61 6.65 6.79
C LYS A 37 8.52 8.17 6.80
N PHE A 38 7.44 8.70 7.38
CA PHE A 38 7.41 10.12 7.76
C PHE A 38 8.58 10.34 8.71
N SER A 39 9.63 10.99 8.20
CA SER A 39 10.75 11.37 9.04
C SER A 39 10.25 12.47 9.96
N ASN A 40 10.02 12.12 11.23
CA ASN A 40 9.82 13.14 12.27
C ASN A 40 11.03 14.09 12.38
N ALA A 41 12.13 13.80 11.67
CA ALA A 41 13.32 14.64 11.57
C ALA A 41 13.28 15.69 10.43
N THR A 42 12.26 15.74 9.56
CA THR A 42 12.10 16.84 8.57
C THR A 42 11.33 18.05 9.11
N LEU A 43 11.25 18.23 10.43
CA LEU A 43 10.77 19.47 11.06
C LEU A 43 11.87 20.55 11.20
N TYR A 44 12.66 20.75 10.15
CA TYR A 44 13.16 22.06 9.74
C TYR A 44 13.18 22.07 8.21
N PRO A 45 12.33 22.86 7.51
CA PRO A 45 11.57 24.04 7.94
C PRO A 45 10.25 23.74 8.67
N PRO A 46 9.65 24.73 9.35
CA PRO A 46 8.50 24.51 10.20
C PRO A 46 7.24 24.18 9.39
N ASN A 47 6.59 23.10 9.82
CA ASN A 47 5.14 22.85 9.72
C ASN A 47 4.56 22.48 8.34
N LEU A 48 4.70 21.20 7.97
CA LEU A 48 3.71 20.49 7.13
C LEU A 48 3.01 19.35 7.90
N SER A 49 3.40 19.13 9.16
CA SER A 49 2.82 18.10 10.04
C SER A 49 1.42 18.44 10.56
N GLN A 50 0.90 19.66 10.35
CA GLN A 50 -0.47 20.02 10.77
C GLN A 50 -1.52 19.93 9.68
N ILE A 51 -1.15 19.70 8.40
CA ILE A 51 -2.12 19.72 7.28
C ILE A 51 -2.52 18.31 6.81
N TYR A 52 -1.76 17.29 7.20
CA TYR A 52 -2.09 15.90 6.89
C TYR A 52 -2.57 15.21 8.16
N PRO A 53 -3.89 15.09 8.37
CA PRO A 53 -4.40 14.33 9.50
C PRO A 53 -4.01 12.85 9.30
N SER A 54 -3.13 12.35 10.18
CA SER A 54 -3.02 10.91 10.39
C SER A 54 -4.39 10.44 10.84
N LYS A 55 -5.07 9.67 9.99
CA LYS A 55 -6.36 9.07 10.35
C LYS A 55 -6.06 7.86 11.23
N ASP A 56 -5.67 8.15 12.47
CA ASP A 56 -5.49 7.13 13.49
C ASP A 56 -6.88 6.54 13.79
N PRO A 57 -7.14 5.25 13.54
CA PRO A 57 -8.47 4.66 13.74
C PRO A 57 -8.91 4.61 15.21
N ASN A 58 -8.08 5.06 16.15
CA ASN A 58 -8.34 5.09 17.59
C ASN A 58 -8.16 6.47 18.25
N SER A 59 -7.98 7.55 17.48
CA SER A 59 -7.92 8.91 18.05
C SER A 59 -9.32 9.50 18.09
N ASN A 60 -9.96 9.43 19.27
CA ASN A 60 -11.25 10.08 19.53
C ASN A 60 -11.13 11.57 19.19
N GLY A 61 -12.01 12.03 18.29
CA GLY A 61 -11.89 13.31 17.60
C GLY A 61 -11.78 14.53 18.51
N GLN A 62 -10.56 14.94 18.79
CA GLN A 62 -10.23 16.26 19.32
C GLN A 62 -9.37 17.00 18.30
N GLY A 63 -10.06 17.65 17.35
CA GLY A 63 -9.47 18.74 16.59
C GLY A 63 -9.32 19.96 17.50
N PRO A 64 -8.22 20.73 17.39
CA PRO A 64 -7.99 21.85 18.28
C PRO A 64 -9.02 22.98 18.08
N GLU A 65 -9.64 23.36 19.19
CA GLU A 65 -10.52 24.50 19.39
C GLU A 65 -9.84 25.79 18.95
N LYS A 66 -10.55 26.59 18.14
CA LYS A 66 -10.06 27.86 17.62
C LYS A 66 -10.12 28.92 18.73
N VAL A 67 -8.96 29.42 19.14
CA VAL A 67 -8.80 30.71 19.83
C VAL A 67 -8.46 31.80 18.85
#